data_AF-W1X3S2-F1
#
_entry.id   AF-W1X3S2-F1
#
_cell.length_a   1.000
_cell.length_b   1.000
_cell.length_c   1.000
_cell.angle_alpha   90.00
_cell.angle_beta   90.00
_cell.angle_gamma   90.00
#
_symmetry.space_group_name_H-M   'P 1'
#
loop_
_entity.id
_entity.type
_entity.pdbx_description
1 polymer ?
#
loop_
_entity_poly.entity_id
_entity_poly.type
_entity_poly.pdbx_seq_one_letter_code
_entity_poly.pdbx_strand_id
1 'polypeptide(L)' 'FWKLAENNIDSDWYMMCPHEIKEIKGYSLEDFYGDEWEEKYYECVNDERIEKRVMSVKDIVRLIIKSAAETGAPFAF' A
#
# COMPACT_ATOMS: atom_id res chain seq x y z
N PHE A 1 0.00 -5.51 1.04
CA PHE A 1 0.75 -5.12 2.25
C PHE A 1 1.06 -6.31 3.14
N TRP A 2 0.05 -6.97 3.74
CA TRP A 2 0.27 -8.06 4.71
C TRP A 2 1.09 -9.23 4.18
N LYS A 3 0.91 -9.62 2.91
CA LYS A 3 1.76 -10.60 2.22
C LYS A 3 3.24 -10.23 2.25
N LEU A 4 3.59 -8.95 2.10
CA LEU A 4 4.98 -8.48 2.24
C LEU A 4 5.42 -8.49 3.71
N ALA A 5 4.56 -8.09 4.64
CA ALA A 5 4.88 -8.13 6.07
C ALA A 5 5.22 -9.55 6.55
N GLU A 6 4.55 -10.57 6.02
CA GLU A 6 4.79 -11.98 6.33
C GLU A 6 6.03 -12.54 5.63
N ASN A 7 6.18 -12.28 4.32
CA ASN A 7 7.20 -12.95 3.51
C ASN A 7 8.53 -12.18 3.40
N ASN A 8 8.50 -10.85 3.52
CA ASN A 8 9.69 -9.99 3.41
C ASN A 8 9.44 -8.61 4.05
N ILE A 9 9.58 -8.54 5.38
CA ILE A 9 9.26 -7.34 6.17
C ILE A 9 10.15 -6.13 5.86
N ASP A 10 11.35 -6.34 5.33
CA ASP A 10 12.27 -5.27 4.95
C ASP A 10 11.97 -4.73 3.52
N SER A 11 10.91 -5.20 2.87
CA SER A 11 10.44 -4.66 1.57
C SER A 11 9.95 -3.22 1.68
N ASP A 12 9.98 -2.54 0.54
CA ASP A 12 9.34 -1.24 0.36
C ASP A 12 7.83 -1.37 0.14
N TRP A 13 7.09 -0.40 0.69
CA TRP A 13 5.70 -0.15 0.42
C TRP A 13 5.53 1.19 -0.29
N TYR A 14 4.88 1.16 -1.45
CA TYR A 14 4.63 2.33 -2.29
C TYR A 14 3.21 2.84 -2.05
N MET A 15 3.10 4.06 -1.55
CA MET A 15 1.84 4.78 -1.42
C MET A 15 1.71 5.75 -2.59
N MET A 16 0.52 5.80 -3.18
CA MET A 16 0.23 6.55 -4.41
C MET A 16 -1.06 7.34 -4.22
N CYS A 17 -1.23 8.44 -4.96
CA CYS A 17 -2.42 9.28 -4.90
C CYS A 17 -3.58 8.63 -5.70
N PRO A 18 -4.74 8.34 -5.09
CA PRO A 18 -5.87 7.72 -5.82
C PRO A 18 -6.40 8.57 -6.97
N HIS A 19 -6.40 9.91 -6.79
CA HIS A 19 -6.83 10.83 -7.84
C HIS A 19 -5.91 10.78 -9.06
N GLU A 20 -4.60 10.78 -8.83
CA GLU A 20 -3.59 10.68 -9.88
C GLU A 20 -3.66 9.33 -10.61
N ILE A 21 -3.81 8.22 -9.87
CA ILE A 21 -4.05 6.90 -10.46
C ILE A 21 -5.27 6.96 -11.39
N LYS A 22 -6.38 7.54 -10.93
CA LYS A 22 -7.60 7.65 -11.72
C LYS A 22 -7.41 8.48 -13.00
N GLU A 23 -6.68 9.59 -12.93
CA GLU A 23 -6.40 10.43 -14.09
C GLU A 23 -5.49 9.73 -15.11
N ILE A 24 -4.45 9.03 -14.65
CA ILE A 24 -3.43 8.41 -15.52
C ILE A 24 -3.89 7.06 -16.07
N LYS A 25 -4.54 6.24 -15.25
CA LYS A 25 -4.94 4.86 -15.57
C LYS A 25 -6.39 4.73 -16.01
N GLY A 26 -7.25 5.68 -15.66
CA GLY A 26 -8.69 5.63 -15.96
C GLY A 26 -9.49 4.69 -15.05
N TYR A 27 -8.88 4.16 -13.98
CA TYR A 27 -9.53 3.32 -12.97
C TYR A 27 -9.11 3.75 -11.56
N SER A 28 -9.93 3.41 -10.55
CA SER A 28 -9.58 3.60 -9.14
C SER A 28 -9.03 2.29 -8.58
N LEU A 29 -7.82 2.30 -8.01
CA LEU A 29 -7.17 1.08 -7.51
C LEU A 29 -7.99 0.43 -6.38
N GLU A 30 -8.70 1.24 -5.61
CA GLU A 30 -9.59 0.82 -4.52
C GLU A 30 -10.83 0.04 -4.97
N ASP A 31 -11.14 0.02 -6.27
CA ASP A 31 -12.27 -0.74 -6.81
C ASP A 31 -11.92 -2.23 -7.07
N PHE A 32 -10.65 -2.62 -6.91
CA PHE A 32 -10.13 -3.98 -7.17
C PHE A 32 -9.81 -4.75 -5.88
N TYR A 33 -9.82 -6.08 -5.97
CA TYR A 33 -9.57 -6.97 -4.82
C TYR A 33 -8.74 -8.21 -5.23
N GLY A 34 -8.12 -8.85 -4.25
CA GLY A 34 -7.38 -10.11 -4.45
C GLY A 34 -6.22 -9.99 -5.44
N ASP A 35 -6.07 -10.98 -6.31
CA ASP A 35 -4.97 -11.05 -7.28
C ASP A 35 -5.04 -9.91 -8.30
N GLU A 36 -6.24 -9.49 -8.71
CA GLU A 36 -6.43 -8.37 -9.63
C GLU A 36 -5.92 -7.05 -9.02
N TRP A 37 -6.16 -6.84 -7.73
CA TRP A 37 -5.61 -5.70 -7.02
C TRP A 37 -4.08 -5.72 -6.99
N GLU A 38 -3.47 -6.90 -6.78
CA GLU A 38 -2.00 -7.04 -6.74
C GLU A 38 -1.39 -6.71 -8.11
N GLU A 39 -1.97 -7.20 -9.20
CA GLU A 39 -1.54 -6.86 -10.56
C GLU A 39 -1.65 -5.36 -10.83
N LYS A 40 -2.80 -4.75 -10.53
CA LYS A 40 -3.05 -3.31 -10.72
C LYS A 40 -2.16 -2.44 -9.85
N TYR A 41 -1.88 -2.87 -8.62
CA TYR A 41 -0.96 -2.19 -7.71
C TYR A 41 0.43 -2.10 -8.33
N TYR A 42 1.00 -3.22 -8.78
CA TYR A 42 2.32 -3.22 -9.40
C TYR A 42 2.33 -2.50 -10.77
N GLU A 43 1.23 -2.53 -11.51
CA GLU A 43 1.06 -1.71 -12.72
C GLU A 43 1.19 -0.20 -12.43
N CYS A 44 0.69 0.26 -11.27
CA CYS A 44 0.83 1.64 -10.82
C CYS A 44 2.25 1.91 -10.27
N VAL A 45 2.81 0.98 -9.49
CA VAL A 45 4.18 1.10 -8.94
C VAL A 45 5.23 1.19 -10.04
N ASN A 46 5.02 0.52 -11.17
CA ASN A 46 5.96 0.54 -12.29
C ASN A 46 5.72 1.69 -13.28
N ASP A 47 4.66 2.50 -13.11
CA ASP A 47 4.37 3.63 -14.00
C ASP A 47 5.08 4.90 -13.49
N GLU A 48 6.10 5.37 -14.20
CA GLU A 48 6.89 6.55 -13.80
C GLU A 48 6.08 7.85 -13.74
N ARG A 49 4.89 7.88 -14.35
CA ARG A 49 4.01 9.06 -14.34
C ARG A 49 3.28 9.24 -13.01
N ILE A 50 3.24 8.21 -12.16
CA ILE A 50 2.56 8.22 -10.87
C ILE A 50 3.59 8.53 -9.79
N GLU A 51 3.41 9.62 -9.05
CA GLU A 51 4.23 9.93 -7.89
C GLU A 51 4.01 8.91 -6.76
N LYS A 52 5.11 8.48 -6.15
CA LYS A 52 5.11 7.45 -5.10
C LYS A 52 5.84 7.93 -3.87
N ARG A 53 5.20 7.76 -2.71
CA ARG A 53 5.86 7.85 -1.42
C ARG A 53 6.23 6.46 -0.95
N VAL A 54 7.52 6.25 -0.65
CA VAL A 54 8.05 4.95 -0.22
C VAL A 54 8.27 4.93 1.28
N MET A 55 7.88 3.83 1.92
CA MET A 55 8.20 3.52 3.32
C MET A 55 8.51 2.03 3.44
N SER A 56 9.41 1.66 4.37
CA SER A 56 9.62 0.24 4.64
C SER A 56 8.35 -0.36 5.27
N VAL A 57 8.01 -1.59 4.89
CA VAL A 57 6.89 -2.33 5.48
C VAL A 57 7.08 -2.44 7.00
N LYS A 58 8.31 -2.70 7.45
CA LYS A 58 8.71 -2.73 8.85
C LYS A 58 8.36 -1.47 9.63
N ASP A 59 8.61 -0.29 9.06
CA ASP A 59 8.31 0.97 9.73
C ASP A 59 6.80 1.18 9.87
N ILE A 60 6.04 0.86 8.83
CA ILE A 60 4.57 0.93 8.86
C ILE A 60 4.01 -0.02 9.93
N VAL A 61 4.48 -1.27 9.97
CA VAL A 61 4.08 -2.25 11.00
C VAL A 61 4.41 -1.73 12.40
N ARG A 62 5.60 -1.14 12.60
CA ARG A 62 5.98 -0.55 13.90
C ARG A 62 5.02 0.56 14.32
N LEU A 63 4.59 1.41 13.38
CA LEU A 63 3.64 2.49 13.65
C LEU A 63 2.25 1.95 14.00
N ILE A 64 1.77 0.93 13.28
CA ILE A 64 0.49 0.26 13.56
C ILE A 64 0.50 -0.34 14.97
N ILE A 65 1.54 -1.10 15.32
CA ILE A 65 1.67 -1.74 16.65
C ILE A 65 1.71 -0.68 17.75
N LYS A 66 2.47 0.40 17.55
CA LYS A 66 2.55 1.49 18.53
C LYS A 66 1.17 2.13 18.76
N SER A 67 0.46 2.48 17.68
CA SER A 67 -0.89 3.05 17.78
C SER A 67 -1.87 2.09 18.45
N ALA A 68 -1.83 0.81 18.10
CA ALA A 68 -2.72 -0.21 18.65
C ALA A 68 -2.48 -0.41 20.15
N ALA A 69 -1.22 -0.41 20.59
CA ALA A 69 -0.87 -0.50 22.01
C ALA A 69 -1.30 0.74 22.80
N GLU A 70 -1.23 1.93 22.20
CA GLU A 70 -1.56 3.20 22.86
C GLU A 70 -3.07 3.49 22.90
N THR A 71 -3.80 3.11 21.85
CA THR A 71 -5.19 3.57 21.65
C THR A 71 -6.20 2.44 21.42
N GLY A 72 -5.73 1.20 21.23
CA GLY A 72 -6.57 0.09 20.79
C GLY A 72 -6.96 0.15 19.30
N ALA A 73 -6.41 1.10 18.52
CA ALA A 73 -6.68 1.31 17.10
C ALA A 73 -5.35 1.51 16.31
N PRO A 74 -5.29 1.26 15.00
CA PRO A 74 -6.38 0.99 14.06
C PRO A 74 -6.84 -0.48 14.04
N PHE A 75 -8.05 -0.71 13.51
CA PHE A 75 -8.46 -2.05 13.10
C PHE A 75 -7.66 -2.48 11.86
N ALA A 76 -7.29 -3.76 11.81
CA ALA A 76 -6.66 -4.38 10.65
C ALA A 76 -7.67 -5.29 9.95
N PHE A 77 -7.75 -5.18 8.63
CA PHE A 77 -8.60 -5.98 7.74
C PHE A 77 -7.75 -6.54 6.59
#